data_AF-A0A232LMJ0-F1
#
_entry.id   AF-A0A232LMJ0-F1
#
_cell.length_a   1.000
_cell.length_b   1.000
_cell.length_c   1.000
_cell.angle_alpha   90.00
_cell.angle_beta   90.00
_cell.angle_gamma   90.00
#
_symmetry.space_group_name_H-M   'P 1'
#
loop_
_entity.id
_entity.type
_entity.pdbx_description
1 polymer ?
#
loop_
_entity_poly.entity_id
_entity_poly.type
_entity_poly.pdbx_seq_one_letter_code
_entity_poly.pdbx_strand_id
1 'polypeptide(L)'
;MAEPFANGWPGDAREDESKRSIKSRLRNLLSESDYPLPSSNQSFRRQFQTVSNTSPHQELAPVFLGHARLYVLADKYDVRELKNLVLHKFCNTLKLFTLWESRIADVVELVRFVYDNTPPSYQHEAGAASQSEANTDQPVNISGGSSSNGQGSNHKEKKWDGLRKLVTCLVVSKLEMVAETRVFLDLLHDGGEFVKDFWAVLLAN
;
A
#
# COMPACT_ATOMS: atom_id res chain seq x y z
N MET A 1 -36.17 25.13 -43.11
CA MET A 1 -35.66 23.89 -42.50
C MET A 1 -34.28 24.22 -41.97
N ALA A 2 -34.12 24.32 -40.65
CA ALA A 2 -32.86 24.65 -40.00
C ALA A 2 -32.45 23.44 -39.15
N GLU A 3 -31.23 22.94 -39.36
CA GLU A 3 -30.65 21.85 -38.58
C GLU A 3 -30.28 22.32 -37.16
N PRO A 4 -30.41 21.47 -36.12
CA PRO A 4 -30.02 21.82 -34.77
C PRO A 4 -28.50 21.66 -34.58
N PHE A 5 -27.90 22.71 -34.02
CA PHE A 5 -26.48 22.79 -33.66
C PHE A 5 -26.09 21.68 -32.65
N ALA A 6 -25.39 20.66 -33.14
CA ALA A 6 -24.63 19.73 -32.31
C ALA A 6 -23.31 20.37 -31.88
N ASN A 7 -23.35 21.28 -30.90
CA ASN A 7 -22.15 21.91 -30.35
C ASN A 7 -22.00 21.54 -28.86
N GLY A 8 -21.46 20.34 -28.61
CA GLY A 8 -20.77 20.08 -27.34
C GLY A 8 -19.51 20.96 -27.27
N TRP A 9 -19.35 21.72 -26.19
CA TRP A 9 -18.26 22.67 -26.03
C TRP A 9 -16.90 21.94 -25.98
N PRO A 10 -15.85 22.42 -26.69
CA PRO A 10 -14.51 21.80 -26.69
C PRO A 10 -13.81 21.73 -25.32
N GLY A 11 -14.31 22.45 -24.31
CA GLY A 11 -13.79 22.42 -22.94
C GLY A 11 -14.10 21.13 -22.18
N ASP A 12 -15.25 20.51 -22.47
CA ASP A 12 -15.75 19.34 -21.73
C ASP A 12 -14.91 18.09 -22.00
N ALA A 13 -14.46 17.91 -23.25
CA ALA A 13 -13.65 16.77 -23.67
C ALA A 13 -12.24 16.74 -23.04
N ARG A 14 -11.60 17.90 -22.83
CA ARG A 14 -10.25 17.99 -22.24
C ARG A 14 -10.25 17.72 -20.74
N GLU A 15 -11.29 18.15 -20.04
CA GLU A 15 -11.44 17.91 -18.61
C GLU A 15 -11.78 16.43 -18.34
N ASP A 16 -12.65 15.84 -19.15
CA ASP A 16 -13.01 14.43 -19.08
C ASP A 16 -11.84 13.48 -19.42
N GLU A 17 -10.96 13.85 -20.35
CA GLU A 17 -9.79 13.05 -20.69
C GLU A 17 -8.72 13.11 -19.59
N SER A 18 -8.54 14.26 -18.95
CA SER A 18 -7.65 14.43 -17.79
C SER A 18 -8.14 13.62 -16.59
N LYS A 19 -9.44 13.71 -16.25
CA LYS A 19 -10.07 12.89 -15.20
C LYS A 19 -9.94 11.39 -15.48
N ARG A 20 -10.17 10.97 -16.73
CA ARG A 20 -10.00 9.57 -17.15
C ARG A 20 -8.55 9.08 -17.03
N SER A 21 -7.58 9.91 -17.40
CA SER A 21 -6.15 9.61 -17.28
C SER A 21 -5.72 9.46 -15.82
N ILE A 22 -6.09 10.41 -14.96
CA ILE A 22 -5.83 10.36 -13.51
C ILE A 22 -6.49 9.11 -12.92
N LYS A 23 -7.77 8.86 -13.20
CA LYS A 23 -8.51 7.69 -12.73
C LYS A 23 -7.88 6.35 -13.16
N SER A 24 -7.31 6.30 -14.36
CA SER A 24 -6.53 5.15 -14.84
C SER A 24 -5.25 4.96 -14.02
N ARG A 25 -4.46 6.03 -13.82
CA ARG A 25 -3.23 6.01 -13.02
C ARG A 25 -3.50 5.61 -11.57
N LEU A 26 -4.58 6.14 -10.98
CA LEU A 26 -5.02 5.86 -9.63
C LEU A 26 -5.48 4.41 -9.42
N ARG A 27 -6.17 3.81 -10.40
CA ARG A 27 -6.55 2.39 -10.34
C ARG A 27 -5.34 1.44 -10.38
N ASN A 28 -4.24 1.86 -11.00
CA ASN A 28 -3.02 1.05 -11.08
C ASN A 28 -2.12 1.15 -9.83
N LEU A 29 -2.45 2.00 -8.85
CA LEU A 29 -1.68 2.14 -7.61
C LEU A 29 -1.70 0.91 -6.72
N LEU A 30 -2.78 0.13 -6.80
CA LEU A 30 -2.88 -1.17 -6.14
C LEU A 30 -2.45 -2.22 -7.15
N SER A 31 -1.14 -2.49 -7.27
CA SER A 31 -0.65 -3.57 -8.12
C SER A 31 -0.52 -4.88 -7.33
N GLU A 32 -0.83 -6.00 -7.98
CA GLU A 32 -0.59 -7.34 -7.40
C GLU A 32 0.89 -7.70 -7.43
N SER A 33 1.66 -7.11 -8.37
CA SER A 33 3.11 -7.30 -8.44
C SER A 33 3.81 -6.79 -7.19
N ASP A 34 3.26 -5.75 -6.56
CA ASP A 34 3.82 -5.13 -5.35
C ASP A 34 3.62 -6.02 -4.12
N TYR A 35 2.66 -6.95 -4.18
CA TYR A 35 2.31 -7.85 -3.07
C TYR A 35 2.11 -9.28 -3.60
N PRO A 36 3.19 -9.96 -4.03
CA PRO A 36 3.09 -11.30 -4.61
C PRO A 36 2.65 -12.32 -3.55
N LEU A 37 1.93 -13.36 -4.00
CA LEU A 37 1.58 -14.48 -3.13
C LEU A 37 2.86 -15.26 -2.76
N PRO A 38 3.10 -15.56 -1.48
CA PRO A 38 4.26 -16.34 -1.08
C PRO A 38 4.31 -17.70 -1.78
N SER A 39 5.50 -18.17 -2.13
CA SER A 39 5.70 -19.43 -2.86
C SER A 39 5.06 -20.62 -2.14
N SER A 40 5.17 -20.66 -0.81
CA SER A 40 4.55 -21.63 0.09
C SER A 40 3.02 -21.73 -0.06
N ASN A 41 2.39 -20.67 -0.58
CA ASN A 41 0.95 -20.51 -0.66
C ASN A 41 0.38 -20.61 -2.08
N GLN A 42 1.21 -20.82 -3.11
CA GLN A 42 0.76 -20.84 -4.51
C GLN A 42 -0.32 -21.89 -4.79
N SER A 43 -0.25 -23.06 -4.17
CA SER A 43 -1.24 -24.13 -4.29
C SER A 43 -2.63 -23.73 -3.78
N PHE A 44 -2.71 -22.76 -2.87
CA PHE A 44 -3.95 -22.28 -2.25
C PHE A 44 -4.53 -21.04 -2.93
N ARG A 45 -3.95 -20.56 -4.04
CA ARG A 45 -4.39 -19.33 -4.73
C ARG A 45 -5.89 -19.28 -4.99
N ARG A 46 -6.51 -20.40 -5.36
CA ARG A 46 -7.96 -20.50 -5.56
C ARG A 46 -8.77 -20.30 -4.28
N GLN A 47 -8.26 -20.72 -3.12
CA GLN A 47 -8.93 -20.53 -1.82
C GLN A 47 -8.85 -19.08 -1.33
N PHE A 48 -8.02 -18.24 -1.97
CA PHE A 48 -7.85 -16.82 -1.60
C PHE A 48 -8.53 -15.87 -2.58
N GLN A 49 -9.43 -16.39 -3.44
CA GLN A 49 -10.23 -15.55 -4.31
C GLN A 49 -11.11 -14.62 -3.46
N THR A 50 -10.95 -13.32 -3.68
CA THR A 50 -11.73 -12.29 -3.02
C THR A 50 -13.07 -12.12 -3.74
N VAL A 51 -14.11 -11.84 -2.97
CA VAL A 51 -15.45 -11.52 -3.49
C VAL A 51 -15.65 -10.02 -3.34
N SER A 52 -16.19 -9.36 -4.36
CA SER A 52 -16.53 -7.94 -4.28
C SER A 52 -17.70 -7.71 -3.32
N ASN A 53 -17.74 -6.54 -2.70
CA ASN A 53 -18.92 -6.12 -1.96
C ASN A 53 -20.05 -5.76 -2.93
N THR A 54 -21.29 -6.11 -2.56
CA THR A 54 -22.47 -6.00 -3.45
C THR A 54 -23.47 -4.94 -3.01
N SER A 55 -23.31 -4.35 -1.81
CA SER A 55 -24.23 -3.34 -1.29
C SER A 55 -23.52 -2.21 -0.53
N PRO A 56 -24.09 -0.99 -0.54
CA PRO A 56 -23.55 0.15 0.23
C PRO A 56 -23.70 -0.01 1.75
N HIS A 57 -24.60 -0.89 2.19
CA HIS A 57 -24.85 -1.16 3.60
C HIS A 57 -23.95 -2.24 4.18
N GLN A 58 -23.16 -2.94 3.36
CA GLN A 58 -22.18 -3.89 3.86
C GLN A 58 -21.06 -3.17 4.61
N GLU A 59 -20.80 -3.57 5.86
CA GLU A 59 -19.73 -3.01 6.68
C GLU A 59 -18.37 -3.54 6.20
N LEU A 60 -17.45 -2.62 5.91
CA LEU A 60 -16.13 -2.96 5.36
C LEU A 60 -15.04 -2.91 6.44
N ALA A 61 -15.23 -2.07 7.46
CA ALA A 61 -14.31 -1.91 8.58
C ALA A 61 -13.89 -3.25 9.22
N PRO A 62 -14.78 -4.22 9.52
CA PRO A 62 -14.37 -5.46 10.18
C PRO A 62 -13.39 -6.30 9.35
N VAL A 63 -13.57 -6.33 8.03
CA VAL A 63 -12.69 -7.08 7.12
C VAL A 63 -11.33 -6.37 7.03
N PHE A 64 -11.34 -5.05 6.83
CA PHE A 64 -10.12 -4.26 6.69
C PHE A 64 -9.29 -4.24 7.97
N LEU A 65 -9.94 -3.99 9.12
CA LEU A 65 -9.31 -4.05 10.42
C LEU A 65 -8.86 -5.46 10.78
N GLY A 66 -9.59 -6.50 10.35
CA GLY A 66 -9.15 -7.89 10.50
C GLY A 66 -7.80 -8.14 9.82
N HIS A 67 -7.65 -7.72 8.56
CA HIS A 67 -6.37 -7.79 7.84
C HIS A 67 -5.28 -6.95 8.52
N ALA A 68 -5.59 -5.71 8.90
CA ALA A 68 -4.62 -4.83 9.53
C ALA A 68 -4.14 -5.38 10.89
N ARG A 69 -5.05 -5.87 11.74
CA ARG A 69 -4.71 -6.50 13.02
C ARG A 69 -3.85 -7.74 12.83
N LEU A 70 -4.19 -8.59 11.84
CA LEU A 70 -3.41 -9.79 11.53
C LEU A 70 -2.00 -9.43 11.02
N TYR A 71 -1.87 -8.36 10.23
CA TYR A 71 -0.56 -7.85 9.83
C TYR A 71 0.26 -7.38 11.02
N VAL A 72 -0.31 -6.54 11.90
CA VAL A 72 0.35 -6.03 13.11
C VAL A 72 0.79 -7.19 14.01
N LEU A 73 -0.05 -8.21 14.15
CA LEU A 73 0.31 -9.43 14.88
C LEU A 73 1.49 -10.15 14.23
N ALA A 74 1.45 -10.35 12.91
CA ALA A 74 2.53 -10.99 12.17
C ALA A 74 3.85 -10.22 12.26
N ASP A 75 3.78 -8.88 12.24
CA ASP A 75 4.93 -7.99 12.42
C ASP A 75 5.50 -8.08 13.83
N LYS A 76 4.65 -8.04 14.85
CA LYS A 76 5.04 -8.16 16.26
C LYS A 76 5.80 -9.44 16.57
N TYR A 77 5.47 -10.55 15.90
CA TYR A 77 6.09 -11.86 16.10
C TYR A 77 7.08 -12.24 14.98
N ASP A 78 7.44 -11.31 14.10
CA ASP A 78 8.34 -11.50 12.94
C ASP A 78 7.99 -12.71 12.04
N VAL A 79 6.69 -12.94 11.83
CA VAL A 79 6.19 -14.00 10.95
C VAL A 79 6.10 -13.45 9.52
N ARG A 80 7.26 -13.34 8.86
CA ARG A 80 7.40 -12.72 7.51
C ARG A 80 6.44 -13.28 6.46
N GLU A 81 6.29 -14.61 6.40
CA GLU A 81 5.37 -15.25 5.44
C GLU A 81 3.91 -14.84 5.67
N LEU A 82 3.50 -14.69 6.94
CA LEU A 82 2.16 -14.24 7.28
C LEU A 82 1.95 -12.76 6.91
N LYS A 83 2.94 -11.89 7.13
CA LYS A 83 2.88 -10.49 6.68
C LYS A 83 2.64 -10.42 5.17
N ASN A 84 3.43 -11.17 4.39
CA ASN A 84 3.34 -11.18 2.94
C ASN A 84 1.98 -11.73 2.46
N LEU A 85 1.51 -12.82 3.08
CA LEU A 85 0.20 -13.40 2.78
C LEU A 85 -0.94 -12.41 3.09
N VAL A 86 -0.87 -11.71 4.22
CA VAL A 86 -1.86 -10.70 4.60
C VAL A 86 -1.87 -9.55 3.61
N LEU A 87 -0.71 -9.01 3.23
CA LEU A 87 -0.61 -7.93 2.25
C LEU A 87 -1.16 -8.34 0.89
N HIS A 88 -0.83 -9.54 0.42
CA HIS A 88 -1.36 -10.08 -0.84
C HIS A 88 -2.90 -10.15 -0.81
N LYS A 89 -3.45 -10.80 0.22
CA LYS A 89 -4.90 -10.93 0.38
C LYS A 89 -5.59 -9.58 0.54
N PHE A 90 -4.98 -8.68 1.29
CA PHE A 90 -5.57 -7.38 1.56
C PHE A 90 -5.54 -6.49 0.31
N CYS A 91 -4.45 -6.50 -0.47
CA CYS A 91 -4.40 -5.82 -1.77
C CYS A 91 -5.51 -6.33 -2.70
N ASN A 92 -5.67 -7.64 -2.85
CA ASN A 92 -6.74 -8.22 -3.68
C ASN A 92 -8.13 -7.89 -3.17
N THR A 93 -8.29 -7.77 -1.85
CA THR A 93 -9.53 -7.31 -1.23
C THR A 93 -9.77 -5.87 -1.68
N LEU A 94 -8.85 -4.94 -1.40
CA LEU A 94 -9.01 -3.52 -1.73
C LEU A 94 -9.26 -3.24 -3.22
N LYS A 95 -8.69 -4.03 -4.14
CA LYS A 95 -8.94 -3.91 -5.59
C LYS A 95 -10.38 -4.21 -6.00
N LEU A 96 -10.96 -5.29 -5.45
CA LEU A 96 -12.30 -5.75 -5.83
C LEU A 96 -13.41 -5.01 -5.09
N PHE A 97 -13.05 -4.20 -4.10
CA PHE A 97 -14.03 -3.50 -3.29
C PHE A 97 -14.41 -2.14 -3.92
N THR A 98 -15.71 -1.94 -4.02
CA THR A 98 -16.33 -0.67 -4.36
C THR A 98 -16.48 0.14 -3.09
N LEU A 99 -15.81 1.29 -3.02
CA LEU A 99 -16.00 2.25 -1.94
C LEU A 99 -17.32 2.99 -2.14
N TRP A 100 -18.08 3.16 -1.07
CA TRP A 100 -19.32 3.93 -1.04
C TRP A 100 -19.11 5.14 -0.12
N GLU A 101 -19.73 6.28 -0.43
CA GLU A 101 -19.55 7.52 0.34
C GLU A 101 -19.90 7.34 1.83
N SER A 102 -20.96 6.56 2.11
CA SER A 102 -21.37 6.19 3.47
C SER A 102 -20.34 5.38 4.26
N ARG A 103 -19.32 4.83 3.58
CA ARG A 103 -18.29 3.94 4.15
C ARG A 103 -16.89 4.55 4.13
N ILE A 104 -16.76 5.84 3.84
CA ILE A 104 -15.47 6.54 3.90
C ILE A 104 -14.95 6.60 5.35
N ALA A 105 -15.84 6.65 6.33
CA ALA A 105 -15.47 6.56 7.75
C ALA A 105 -14.68 5.27 8.07
N ASP A 106 -15.09 4.12 7.51
CA ASP A 106 -14.40 2.84 7.68
C ASP A 106 -12.95 2.88 7.14
N VAL A 107 -12.72 3.62 6.04
CA VAL A 107 -11.38 3.80 5.47
C VAL A 107 -10.53 4.71 6.35
N VAL A 108 -11.11 5.80 6.88
CA VAL A 108 -10.42 6.70 7.82
C VAL A 108 -10.05 5.95 9.11
N GLU A 109 -10.94 5.11 9.63
CA GLU A 109 -10.66 4.26 10.78
C GLU A 109 -9.51 3.27 10.50
N LEU A 110 -9.51 2.64 9.33
CA LEU A 110 -8.41 1.80 8.87
C LEU A 110 -7.08 2.58 8.83
N VAL A 111 -7.06 3.78 8.25
CA VAL A 111 -5.86 4.62 8.19
C VAL A 111 -5.34 4.90 9.60
N ARG A 112 -6.20 5.42 10.49
CA ARG A 112 -5.83 5.71 11.87
C ARG A 112 -5.24 4.48 12.56
N PHE A 113 -5.94 3.35 12.50
CA PHE A 113 -5.47 2.10 13.08
C PHE A 113 -4.08 1.69 12.57
N VAL A 114 -3.85 1.74 11.26
CA VAL A 114 -2.57 1.33 10.66
C VAL A 114 -1.44 2.25 11.09
N TYR A 115 -1.65 3.57 11.07
CA TYR A 115 -0.60 4.53 11.44
C TYR A 115 -0.30 4.53 12.94
N ASP A 116 -1.27 4.21 13.79
CA ASP A 116 -1.08 4.05 15.23
C ASP A 116 -0.35 2.75 15.62
N ASN A 117 -0.45 1.69 14.79
CA ASN A 117 0.00 0.35 15.14
C ASN A 117 1.15 -0.21 14.28
N THR A 118 1.70 0.58 13.37
CA THR A 118 2.88 0.21 12.58
C THR A 118 3.92 1.31 12.70
N PRO A 119 5.23 1.01 12.78
CA PRO A 119 6.24 2.05 12.81
C PRO A 119 6.39 2.74 11.44
N PRO A 120 6.88 4.00 11.39
CA PRO A 120 7.30 4.62 10.15
C PRO A 120 8.42 3.81 9.48
N SER A 121 8.38 3.72 8.15
CA SER A 121 9.31 2.92 7.33
C SER A 121 10.79 3.31 7.50
N TYR A 122 11.09 4.45 8.13
CA TYR A 122 12.43 4.99 8.32
C TYR A 122 13.18 4.43 9.55
N GLN A 123 12.52 3.69 10.45
CA GLN A 123 13.11 3.29 11.74
C GLN A 123 13.83 1.93 11.75
N HIS A 124 13.86 1.19 10.65
CA HIS A 124 14.47 -0.16 10.64
C HIS A 124 16.01 -0.16 10.52
N GLU A 125 16.66 0.99 10.30
CA GLU A 125 18.12 1.06 10.06
C GLU A 125 18.93 1.57 11.26
N ALA A 126 18.29 2.11 12.31
CA ALA A 126 19.02 2.70 13.44
C ALA A 126 19.50 1.69 14.50
N GLY A 127 19.12 0.41 14.41
CA GLY A 127 19.36 -0.60 15.45
C GLY A 127 20.54 -1.56 15.22
N ALA A 128 21.20 -1.54 14.06
CA ALA A 128 22.23 -2.53 13.72
C ALA A 128 23.69 -2.03 13.85
N ALA A 129 23.91 -0.76 14.14
CA ALA A 129 25.24 -0.18 14.30
C ALA A 129 25.57 0.07 15.78
N SER A 130 25.78 -1.00 16.55
CA SER A 130 26.46 -0.93 17.85
C SER A 130 27.01 -2.30 18.22
N GLN A 131 28.21 -2.61 17.73
CA GLN A 131 29.34 -3.22 18.45
C GLN A 131 30.37 -3.77 17.45
N SER A 132 31.39 -2.97 17.13
CA SER A 132 32.66 -3.49 16.58
C SER A 132 33.82 -2.52 16.80
N GLU A 133 34.32 -2.40 18.04
CA GLU A 133 35.67 -1.89 18.38
C GLU A 133 36.02 -2.52 19.76
N ALA A 134 37.15 -3.16 20.08
CA ALA A 134 38.44 -3.36 19.43
C ALA A 134 39.21 -4.52 20.14
N ASN A 135 40.35 -4.89 19.53
CA ASN A 135 41.51 -5.70 19.99
C ASN A 135 41.48 -7.24 19.84
N THR A 136 42.56 -7.95 19.43
CA THR A 136 43.90 -7.64 18.88
C THR A 136 44.58 -8.98 18.53
N ASP A 137 45.42 -8.96 17.48
CA ASP A 137 46.53 -9.87 17.12
C ASP A 137 46.32 -11.29 16.51
N GLN A 138 47.04 -11.44 15.37
CA GLN A 138 47.24 -12.49 14.35
C GLN A 138 47.89 -13.83 14.86
N PRO A 139 48.19 -14.90 14.04
CA PRO A 139 48.34 -14.99 12.56
C PRO A 139 47.89 -16.28 11.79
N VAL A 140 47.82 -16.12 10.46
CA VAL A 140 48.02 -17.04 9.30
C VAL A 140 47.59 -18.52 9.34
N ASN A 141 46.73 -18.92 8.38
CA ASN A 141 46.96 -20.13 7.56
C ASN A 141 46.27 -20.07 6.18
N ILE A 142 46.91 -20.76 5.24
CA ILE A 142 46.81 -20.70 3.79
C ILE A 142 45.83 -21.74 3.22
N SER A 143 45.21 -21.36 2.09
CA SER A 143 44.65 -22.20 1.01
C SER A 143 43.34 -22.97 1.20
N GLY A 144 42.46 -22.81 0.20
CA GLY A 144 41.29 -23.65 -0.05
C GLY A 144 40.25 -22.90 -0.87
N GLY A 145 40.32 -23.03 -2.21
CA GLY A 145 39.45 -22.30 -3.12
C GLY A 145 38.00 -22.75 -3.11
N SER A 146 37.11 -21.87 -3.60
CA SER A 146 36.11 -22.15 -4.63
C SER A 146 35.12 -20.99 -4.75
N SER A 147 34.93 -20.55 -6.00
CA SER A 147 33.80 -19.80 -6.53
C SER A 147 32.55 -19.71 -5.65
N SER A 148 32.15 -18.48 -5.36
CA SER A 148 30.84 -17.99 -5.81
C SER A 148 30.85 -16.46 -5.87
N ASN A 149 30.67 -15.92 -7.07
CA ASN A 149 30.38 -14.50 -7.27
C ASN A 149 29.02 -14.20 -6.65
N GLY A 150 29.03 -13.68 -5.42
CA GLY A 150 27.89 -13.00 -4.83
C GLY A 150 27.72 -11.66 -5.51
N GLN A 151 26.98 -11.64 -6.61
CA GLN A 151 26.55 -10.44 -7.31
C GLN A 151 25.80 -9.56 -6.30
N GLY A 152 26.46 -8.49 -5.85
CA GLY A 152 25.86 -7.46 -5.03
C GLY A 152 24.77 -6.75 -5.83
N SER A 153 23.52 -7.14 -5.57
CA SER A 153 22.33 -6.47 -6.09
C SER A 153 22.21 -5.10 -5.44
N ASN A 154 22.92 -4.13 -6.02
CA ASN A 154 22.85 -2.72 -5.66
C ASN A 154 21.55 -2.12 -6.22
N HIS A 155 20.39 -2.59 -5.73
CA HIS A 155 19.14 -1.88 -5.89
C HIS A 155 18.98 -0.97 -4.68
N LYS A 156 19.03 0.35 -4.91
CA LYS A 156 18.43 1.30 -3.99
C LYS A 156 16.92 1.08 -4.03
N GLU A 157 16.45 0.02 -3.36
CA GLU A 157 15.04 -0.23 -3.13
C GLU A 157 14.52 0.94 -2.32
N LYS A 158 13.72 1.80 -2.96
CA LYS A 158 12.83 2.70 -2.24
C LYS A 158 11.80 1.79 -1.56
N LYS A 159 12.19 1.23 -0.41
CA LYS A 159 11.44 0.26 0.41
C LYS A 159 10.20 0.94 0.99
N TRP A 160 9.17 1.05 0.17
CA TRP A 160 7.86 1.53 0.57
C TRP A 160 6.93 0.34 0.80
N ASP A 161 7.42 -0.78 1.33
CA ASP A 161 6.74 -2.07 1.18
C ASP A 161 6.11 -2.49 2.50
N GLY A 162 4.82 -2.18 2.66
CA GLY A 162 4.12 -2.50 3.89
C GLY A 162 2.67 -2.04 3.93
N LEU A 163 2.06 -2.23 5.09
CA LEU A 163 0.64 -1.95 5.30
C LEU A 163 0.31 -0.46 5.11
N ARG A 164 1.21 0.45 5.52
CA ARG A 164 1.04 1.91 5.34
C ARG A 164 0.91 2.29 3.86
N LYS A 165 1.82 1.85 2.99
CA LYS A 165 1.72 2.10 1.53
C LYS A 165 0.41 1.55 0.97
N LEU A 166 0.02 0.33 1.34
CA LEU A 166 -1.19 -0.28 0.82
C LEU A 166 -2.44 0.56 1.14
N VAL A 167 -2.57 1.03 2.38
CA VAL A 167 -3.71 1.86 2.80
C VAL A 167 -3.63 3.26 2.22
N THR A 168 -2.44 3.84 2.09
CA THR A 168 -2.26 5.14 1.42
C THR A 168 -2.63 5.06 -0.06
N CYS A 169 -2.19 4.01 -0.77
CA CYS A 169 -2.60 3.74 -2.15
C CYS A 169 -4.12 3.58 -2.27
N LEU A 170 -4.79 2.95 -1.31
CA LEU A 170 -6.25 2.87 -1.29
C LEU A 170 -6.87 4.27 -1.27
N VAL A 171 -6.47 5.13 -0.32
CA VAL A 171 -7.03 6.48 -0.20
C VAL A 171 -6.78 7.29 -1.47
N VAL A 172 -5.55 7.27 -1.99
CA VAL A 172 -5.19 7.97 -3.23
C VAL A 172 -5.97 7.41 -4.42
N SER A 173 -6.15 6.08 -4.51
CA SER A 173 -6.92 5.44 -5.60
C SER A 173 -8.40 5.83 -5.63
N LYS A 174 -8.95 6.26 -4.49
CA LYS A 174 -10.35 6.66 -4.31
C LYS A 174 -10.50 8.15 -4.00
N LEU A 175 -9.49 8.95 -4.31
CA LEU A 175 -9.41 10.36 -3.90
C LEU A 175 -10.64 11.18 -4.31
N GLU A 176 -11.18 10.98 -5.52
CA GLU A 176 -12.39 11.68 -6.00
C GLU A 176 -13.56 11.56 -5.02
N MET A 177 -13.74 10.41 -4.39
CA MET A 177 -14.83 10.18 -3.43
C MET A 177 -14.49 10.67 -2.03
N VAL A 178 -13.22 10.53 -1.65
CA VAL A 178 -12.77 10.78 -0.28
C VAL A 178 -12.53 12.28 -0.04
N ALA A 179 -12.11 13.02 -1.06
CA ALA A 179 -11.72 14.43 -0.97
C ALA A 179 -12.84 15.37 -0.50
N GLU A 180 -14.11 15.05 -0.79
CA GLU A 180 -15.25 15.89 -0.45
C GLU A 180 -15.82 15.59 0.96
N THR A 181 -15.27 14.61 1.67
CA THR A 181 -15.78 14.23 2.99
C THR A 181 -15.12 14.97 4.13
N ARG A 182 -15.93 15.43 5.08
CA ARG A 182 -15.44 16.06 6.33
C ARG A 182 -14.49 15.15 7.10
N VAL A 183 -14.81 13.86 7.17
CA VAL A 183 -14.03 12.86 7.92
C VAL A 183 -12.60 12.73 7.38
N PHE A 184 -12.41 12.87 6.06
CA PHE A 184 -11.09 12.90 5.45
C PHE A 184 -10.38 14.25 5.65
N LEU A 185 -11.11 15.36 5.55
CA LEU A 185 -10.54 16.68 5.82
C LEU A 185 -10.05 16.80 7.26
N ASP A 186 -10.79 16.24 8.22
CA ASP A 186 -10.38 16.14 9.62
C ASP A 186 -9.10 15.30 9.76
N LEU A 187 -9.01 14.17 9.04
CA LEU A 187 -7.79 13.34 9.00
C LEU A 187 -6.58 14.11 8.42
N LEU A 188 -6.79 14.98 7.42
CA LEU A 188 -5.72 15.83 6.89
C LEU A 188 -5.35 16.96 7.85
N HIS A 189 -6.34 17.53 8.55
CA HIS A 189 -6.13 18.57 9.55
C HIS A 189 -5.34 18.04 10.76
N ASP A 190 -5.61 16.81 11.19
CA ASP A 190 -4.86 16.12 12.25
C ASP A 190 -3.36 15.97 11.89
N GLY A 191 -3.03 15.95 10.60
CA GLY A 191 -1.65 15.91 10.12
C GLY A 191 -0.97 14.55 10.31
N GLY A 192 0.32 14.57 10.65
CA GLY A 192 1.09 13.35 10.97
C GLY A 192 1.70 12.63 9.77
N GLU A 193 2.20 11.41 10.03
CA GLU A 193 2.94 10.61 9.04
C GLU A 193 2.06 10.18 7.86
N PHE A 194 0.76 10.00 8.09
CA PHE A 194 -0.18 9.68 7.01
C PHE A 194 -0.21 10.77 5.94
N VAL A 195 -0.28 12.05 6.34
CA VAL A 195 -0.33 13.17 5.38
C VAL A 195 0.95 13.23 4.54
N LYS A 196 2.11 12.93 5.14
CA LYS A 196 3.40 12.85 4.41
C LYS A 196 3.36 11.75 3.36
N ASP A 197 2.96 10.54 3.75
CA ASP A 197 2.87 9.40 2.86
C ASP A 197 1.82 9.63 1.76
N PHE A 198 0.69 10.24 2.10
CA PHE A 198 -0.38 10.59 1.17
C PHE A 198 0.13 11.50 0.05
N TRP A 199 0.79 12.61 0.39
CA TRP A 199 1.36 13.51 -0.62
C TRP A 199 2.51 12.87 -1.38
N ALA A 200 3.32 12.03 -0.73
CA ALA A 200 4.39 11.29 -1.41
C ALA A 200 3.85 10.36 -2.49
N VAL A 201 2.77 9.61 -2.21
CA VAL A 201 2.13 8.72 -3.20
C VAL A 201 1.42 9.52 -4.28
N LEU A 202 0.73 10.61 -3.92
CA LEU A 202 -0.02 11.43 -4.88
C LEU A 202 0.91 12.15 -5.87
N LEU A 203 2.04 12.70 -5.40
CA LEU A 203 3.01 13.43 -6.23
C LEU A 203 3.96 12.53 -7.02
N ALA A 204 4.13 11.27 -6.61
CA ALA A 204 4.92 10.29 -7.38
C ALA A 204 4.19 9.81 -8.65
N ASN A 205 2.90 10.14 -8.79
CA ASN A 205 1.98 9.65 -9.81
C ASN A 205 1.38 10.76 -10.66
#